data_AF-A0A4Y2VVG6-F1
#
_entry.id   AF-A0A4Y2VVG6-F1
#
_cell.length_a   1.000
_cell.length_b   1.000
_cell.length_c   1.000
_cell.angle_alpha   90.00
_cell.angle_beta   90.00
_cell.angle_gamma   90.00
#
_symmetry.space_group_name_H-M   'P 1'
#
loop_
_entity.id
_entity.type
_entity.pdbx_description
1 polymer ?
#
loop_
_entity_poly.entity_id
_entity_poly.type
_entity_poly.pdbx_seq_one_letter_code
_entity_poly.pdbx_strand_id
1 'polypeptide(L)'
;MLLGADVRGNLIKGEEVKHLRGGLVAVNTHFGWTVMGKLKVEKEKHSNVLLSLYVSDNCIKDLWNLDVLGIKESCEKKSRNELEEAVKDHFAINVSRDEEGRYVVSLP
;
A
#
# COMPACT_ATOMS: atom_id res chain seq x y z
N MET A 1 8.89 0.30 3.64
CA MET A 1 8.53 -0.36 2.37
C MET A 1 7.10 -0.88 2.48
N LEU A 2 6.21 -0.45 1.60
CA LEU A 2 4.83 -0.93 1.54
C LEU A 2 4.69 -1.76 0.26
N LEU A 3 4.16 -2.97 0.38
CA LEU A 3 3.92 -3.87 -0.75
C LEU A 3 2.42 -4.16 -0.82
N GLY A 4 1.88 -4.16 -2.03
CA GLY A 4 0.50 -4.57 -2.26
C GLY A 4 0.29 -6.06 -1.97
N ALA A 5 -0.96 -6.46 -1.73
CA ALA A 5 -1.28 -7.87 -1.49
C ALA A 5 -1.12 -8.72 -2.76
N ASP A 6 -1.23 -8.09 -3.93
CA ASP A 6 -1.06 -8.66 -5.27
C ASP A 6 0.35 -9.21 -5.50
N VAL A 7 1.38 -8.56 -4.95
CA VAL A 7 2.78 -9.01 -5.12
C VAL A 7 3.19 -10.10 -4.13
N ARG A 8 2.37 -10.42 -3.12
CA ARG A 8 2.72 -11.39 -2.07
C ARG A 8 3.07 -12.77 -2.62
N GLY A 9 2.32 -13.26 -3.61
CA GLY A 9 2.56 -14.57 -4.21
C GLY A 9 3.93 -14.67 -4.87
N ASN A 10 4.35 -13.60 -5.55
CA ASN A 10 5.65 -13.50 -6.21
C ASN A 10 6.82 -13.37 -5.22
N LEU A 11 6.53 -12.97 -3.99
CA LEU A 11 7.56 -12.72 -2.98
C LEU A 11 8.00 -13.98 -2.25
N ILE A 12 7.15 -15.00 -2.22
CA ILE A 12 7.37 -16.23 -1.45
C ILE A 12 8.29 -17.16 -2.25
N LYS A 13 9.41 -17.54 -1.64
CA LYS A 13 10.34 -18.53 -2.20
C LYS A 13 9.82 -19.93 -1.87
N GLY A 14 8.92 -20.44 -2.70
CA GLY A 14 8.46 -21.84 -2.68
C GLY A 14 7.73 -22.28 -1.40
N GLU A 15 7.68 -23.60 -1.15
CA GLU A 15 6.92 -24.25 -0.05
C GLU A 15 7.56 -24.11 1.34
N GLU A 16 8.60 -23.30 1.54
CA GLU A 16 9.26 -23.15 2.84
C GLU A 16 8.41 -22.33 3.83
N VAL A 17 7.42 -23.01 4.38
CA VAL A 17 6.46 -22.52 5.37
C VAL A 17 6.68 -23.28 6.67
N LYS A 18 7.17 -22.59 7.70
CA LYS A 18 7.38 -23.16 9.04
C LYS A 18 6.27 -22.72 9.98
N HIS A 19 5.54 -23.69 10.52
CA HIS A 19 4.57 -23.43 11.57
C HIS A 19 5.31 -23.20 12.90
N LEU A 20 5.07 -22.04 13.49
CA LEU A 20 5.63 -21.64 14.78
C LEU A 20 4.59 -21.85 15.89
N ARG A 21 5.05 -21.82 17.14
CA ARG A 21 4.15 -21.87 18.30
C ARG A 21 3.18 -20.68 18.30
N GLY A 22 2.01 -20.88 18.91
CA GLY A 22 1.01 -19.81 19.04
C GLY A 22 0.29 -19.48 17.73
N GLY A 23 0.34 -20.34 16.71
CA GLY A 23 -0.39 -20.13 15.45
C GLY A 23 0.28 -19.15 14.49
N LEU A 24 1.54 -18.79 14.74
CA LEU A 24 2.37 -18.03 13.80
C LEU A 24 2.96 -18.93 12.71
N VAL A 25 3.33 -18.32 11.59
CA VAL A 25 3.94 -19.00 10.44
C VAL A 25 5.11 -18.16 9.95
N ALA A 26 6.28 -18.77 9.79
CA ALA A 26 7.42 -18.16 9.11
C ALA A 26 7.46 -18.61 7.65
N VAL A 27 7.55 -17.66 6.73
CA VAL A 27 7.63 -17.89 5.29
C VAL A 27 8.91 -17.33 4.75
N ASN A 28 9.62 -18.11 3.95
CA ASN A 28 10.80 -17.64 3.25
C ASN A 28 10.38 -16.79 2.05
N THR A 29 10.90 -15.56 1.96
CA THR A 29 10.61 -14.62 0.88
C THR A 29 11.89 -14.19 0.17
N HIS A 30 11.77 -13.46 -0.94
CA HIS A 30 12.92 -12.85 -1.59
C HIS A 30 13.73 -11.91 -0.67
N PHE A 31 13.11 -11.36 0.37
CA PHE A 31 13.75 -10.52 1.39
C PHE A 31 14.21 -11.29 2.65
N GLY A 32 14.09 -12.63 2.67
CA GLY A 32 14.39 -13.47 3.83
C GLY A 32 13.13 -13.95 4.57
N TRP A 33 13.29 -14.39 5.82
CA TRP A 33 12.20 -14.96 6.62
C TRP A 33 11.24 -13.88 7.12
N THR A 34 9.96 -14.01 6.75
CA THR A 34 8.87 -13.17 7.24
C THR A 34 7.97 -13.97 8.18
N VAL A 35 7.74 -13.49 9.40
CA VAL A 35 6.81 -14.10 10.35
C VAL A 35 5.44 -13.44 10.23
N MET A 36 4.39 -14.24 10.11
CA MET A 36 3.02 -13.80 9.87
C MET A 36 2.01 -14.65 10.66
N GLY A 37 0.78 -14.15 10.80
CA GLY A 37 -0.31 -14.84 11.50
C GLY A 37 -0.68 -14.19 12.83
N LYS A 38 -1.82 -14.61 13.38
CA LYS A 38 -2.32 -14.13 14.66
C LYS A 38 -1.72 -14.98 15.78
N LEU A 39 -0.97 -14.35 16.69
CA LEU A 39 -0.50 -15.01 17.89
C LEU A 39 -1.71 -15.35 18.79
N LYS A 40 -2.00 -16.62 18.92
CA LYS A 40 -2.97 -17.18 19.89
C LYS A 40 -2.30 -17.19 21.27
N VAL A 41 -2.28 -16.02 21.92
CA VAL A 41 -1.87 -15.91 23.31
C VAL A 41 -3.06 -16.38 24.16
N GLU A 42 -2.92 -17.50 24.86
CA GLU A 42 -3.79 -17.81 25.99
C GLU A 42 -3.67 -16.64 26.98
N LYS A 43 -4.79 -16.12 27.48
CA LYS A 43 -4.77 -15.00 28.42
C LYS A 43 -3.79 -15.36 29.57
N GLU A 44 -2.73 -14.55 29.70
CA GLU A 44 -1.57 -14.70 30.59
C GLU A 44 -0.45 -15.62 30.06
N LYS A 45 0.81 -15.21 29.86
CA LYS A 45 1.60 -14.07 30.31
C LYS A 45 2.08 -13.29 29.08
N HIS A 46 2.14 -11.97 29.21
CA HIS A 46 2.60 -11.04 28.18
C HIS A 46 3.97 -11.41 27.58
N SER A 47 3.99 -12.27 26.56
CA SER A 47 5.04 -12.24 25.55
C SER A 47 4.71 -11.06 24.65
N ASN A 48 5.09 -9.86 25.09
CA ASN A 48 5.04 -8.68 24.25
C ASN A 48 6.09 -8.88 23.15
N VAL A 49 5.70 -9.44 22.01
CA VAL A 49 6.47 -9.30 20.77
C VAL A 49 6.39 -7.83 20.40
N LEU A 50 7.33 -7.05 20.90
CA LEU A 50 7.45 -5.64 20.58
C LEU A 50 8.12 -5.55 19.21
N LEU A 51 7.35 -5.27 18.15
CA LEU A 51 7.94 -4.71 16.94
C LEU A 51 8.33 -3.27 17.27
N SER A 52 9.58 -3.04 17.66
CA SER A 52 10.12 -1.69 17.79
C SER A 52 10.49 -1.18 16.40
N LEU A 53 9.64 -0.36 15.80
CA LEU A 53 10.05 0.50 14.70
C LEU A 53 10.83 1.66 15.32
N TYR A 54 12.13 1.76 15.07
CA TYR A 54 12.90 2.95 15.44
C TYR A 54 12.49 4.08 14.52
N VAL A 55 11.51 4.85 14.97
CA VAL A 55 11.11 6.11 14.36
C VAL A 55 11.86 7.19 15.10
N SER A 56 12.96 7.68 14.53
CA SER A 56 13.63 8.88 15.03
C SER A 56 12.66 10.06 14.87
N ASP A 57 12.11 10.54 15.98
CA ASP A 57 11.33 11.77 16.15
C ASP A 57 9.95 11.93 15.48
N ASN A 58 9.46 10.98 14.68
CA ASN A 58 8.18 11.19 13.99
C ASN A 58 6.95 10.83 14.86
N CYS A 59 5.94 11.71 14.84
CA CYS A 59 4.64 11.51 15.48
C CYS A 59 3.93 10.28 14.89
N ILE A 60 3.01 9.64 15.63
CA ILE A 60 2.21 8.52 15.10
C ILE A 60 1.41 8.90 13.83
N LYS A 61 1.14 10.18 13.63
CA LYS A 61 0.52 10.70 12.40
C LYS A 61 1.42 10.56 11.19
N ASP A 62 2.73 10.63 11.39
CA ASP A 62 3.73 10.56 10.34
C ASP A 62 3.94 9.15 9.80
N LEU A 63 3.55 8.13 10.57
CA LEU A 63 3.43 6.75 10.08
C LEU A 63 2.44 6.61 8.92
N TRP A 64 1.45 7.51 8.83
CA TRP A 64 0.49 7.55 7.72
C TRP A 64 0.99 8.38 6.54
N ASN A 65 2.04 9.18 6.73
CA ASN A 65 2.70 9.91 5.65
C ASN A 65 3.80 9.06 5.04
N LEU A 66 3.52 8.48 3.87
CA LEU A 66 4.49 7.69 3.10
C LEU A 66 5.75 8.49 2.75
N ASP A 67 5.62 9.81 2.57
CA ASP A 67 6.73 10.73 2.35
C ASP A 67 7.69 10.81 3.55
N VAL A 68 7.15 10.77 4.78
CA VAL A 68 7.96 10.80 6.00
C VAL A 68 8.66 9.46 6.24
N LEU A 69 8.07 8.36 5.76
CA LEU A 69 8.69 7.03 5.76
C LEU A 69 9.76 6.86 4.67
N GLY A 70 10.10 7.93 3.94
CA GLY A 70 11.08 7.89 2.85
C GLY A 70 10.61 7.11 1.62
N ILE A 71 9.33 6.73 1.57
CA ILE A 71 8.69 6.11 0.41
C ILE A 71 8.23 7.25 -0.49
N LYS A 72 9.19 7.90 -1.14
CA LYS A 72 8.90 8.86 -2.20
C LYS A 72 8.35 8.08 -3.38
N GLU A 73 7.13 8.40 -3.76
CA GLU A 73 6.50 7.85 -4.97
C GLU A 73 7.45 8.03 -6.17
N SER A 74 8.03 6.93 -6.67
CA SER A 74 8.83 6.89 -7.90
C SER A 74 8.00 6.56 -9.13
N CYS A 75 6.67 6.61 -9.02
CA CYS A 75 5.86 6.72 -10.23
C CYS A 75 6.25 8.04 -10.90
N GLU A 76 6.44 8.01 -12.22
CA GLU A 76 6.67 9.18 -13.06
C GLU A 76 5.51 10.15 -12.84
N LYS A 77 5.61 11.00 -11.82
CA LYS A 77 4.56 11.93 -11.49
C LYS A 77 4.63 13.03 -12.52
N LYS A 78 3.69 12.98 -13.44
CA LYS A 78 3.16 14.20 -14.02
C LYS A 78 2.99 15.21 -12.88
N SER A 79 3.57 16.39 -13.03
CA SER A 79 3.41 17.47 -12.04
C SER A 79 1.91 17.64 -11.72
N ARG A 80 1.57 18.12 -10.51
CA ARG A 80 0.17 18.44 -10.18
C ARG A 80 -0.50 19.28 -11.29
N ASN A 81 0.27 20.18 -11.90
CA ASN A 81 -0.15 21.00 -13.01
C ASN A 81 -0.46 20.18 -14.28
N GLU A 82 0.37 19.19 -14.60
CA GLU A 82 0.17 18.30 -15.76
C GLU A 82 -1.02 17.35 -15.55
N LEU A 83 -1.29 16.95 -14.31
CA LEU A 83 -2.49 16.19 -13.97
C LEU A 83 -3.74 17.06 -14.12
N GLU A 84 -3.71 18.30 -13.63
CA GLU A 84 -4.81 19.25 -13.79
C GLU A 84 -5.08 19.58 -15.27
N GLU A 85 -4.04 19.70 -16.09
CA GLU A 85 -4.15 19.92 -17.53
C GLU A 85 -4.74 18.69 -18.24
N ALA A 86 -4.24 17.48 -17.94
CA ALA A 86 -4.80 16.25 -18.49
C ALA A 86 -6.28 16.04 -18.11
N VAL A 87 -6.70 16.44 -16.90
CA VAL A 87 -8.11 16.38 -16.46
C VAL A 87 -8.96 17.37 -17.24
N LYS A 88 -8.46 18.58 -17.50
CA LYS A 88 -9.16 19.59 -18.32
C LYS A 88 -9.31 19.13 -19.76
N ASP A 89 -8.25 18.57 -20.34
CA ASP A 89 -8.27 18.06 -21.71
C ASP A 89 -9.25 16.90 -21.85
N HIS A 90 -9.22 15.94 -20.92
CA HIS A 90 -10.16 14.83 -20.90
C HIS A 90 -11.62 15.31 -20.76
N PHE A 91 -11.86 16.31 -19.91
CA PHE A 91 -13.19 16.90 -19.77
C PHE A 91 -13.64 17.61 -21.05
N ALA A 92 -12.76 18.37 -21.70
CA ALA A 92 -13.08 19.07 -22.95
C ALA A 92 -13.37 18.11 -24.11
N ILE A 93 -12.68 16.98 -24.17
CA ILE A 93 -12.89 15.95 -25.20
C ILE A 93 -14.22 15.22 -24.96
N ASN A 94 -14.50 14.85 -23.71
CA ASN A 94 -15.64 13.98 -23.41
C ASN A 94 -16.95 14.72 -23.16
N VAL A 95 -16.94 16.04 -23.02
CA VAL A 95 -18.15 16.83 -22.73
C VAL A 95 -18.50 17.75 -23.90
N SER A 96 -19.62 17.49 -24.55
CA SER A 96 -20.21 18.36 -25.58
C SER A 96 -21.62 18.82 -25.16
N ARG A 97 -22.23 19.73 -25.93
CA ARG A 97 -23.64 20.11 -25.77
C ARG A 97 -24.46 19.66 -26.97
N ASP A 98 -25.68 19.19 -26.72
CA ASP A 98 -26.65 18.89 -27.77
C ASP A 98 -27.36 20.17 -28.28
N GLU A 99 -28.21 20.02 -29.30
CA GLU A 99 -28.95 21.14 -29.91
C GLU A 99 -29.96 21.80 -28.95
N GLU A 100 -30.34 21.12 -27.87
CA GLU A 100 -31.18 21.66 -26.78
C GLU A 100 -30.35 22.35 -25.68
N GLY A 101 -29.01 22.34 -25.79
CA GLY A 101 -28.08 22.95 -24.86
C GLY A 101 -27.75 22.11 -23.62
N ARG A 102 -28.14 20.82 -23.59
CA ARG A 102 -27.82 19.89 -22.49
C ARG A 102 -26.42 19.31 -22.66
N TYR A 103 -25.74 19.07 -21.54
CA TYR A 103 -24.42 18.44 -21.55
C TYR A 103 -24.54 16.94 -21.84
N VAL A 104 -23.77 16.48 -22.83
CA VAL A 104 -23.63 15.08 -23.22
C VAL A 104 -22.21 14.65 -22.92
N VAL A 105 -22.06 13.52 -22.22
CA VAL A 105 -20.75 12.98 -21.84
C VAL A 105 -20.52 11.65 -22.54
N SER A 106 -19.40 11.52 -23.24
CA SER A 106 -18.96 10.25 -23.83
C SER A 106 -18.17 9.48 -22.77
N LEU A 107 -18.59 8.25 -22.47
CA LEU A 107 -17.84 7.37 -21.57
C LEU A 107 -16.69 6.70 -22.35
N PRO A 108 -15.49 6.63 -21.77
CA PRO A 108 -14.37 5.87 -22.35
C PRO A 108 -14.59 4.35 -22.29
#